data_AF-C7DIG5-F1
#
_entry.id   AF-C7DIG5-F1
#
_cell.length_a   1.000
_cell.length_b   1.000
_cell.length_c   1.000
_cell.angle_alpha   90.00
_cell.angle_beta   90.00
_cell.angle_gamma   90.00
#
_symmetry.space_group_name_H-M   'P 1'
#
loop_
_entity.id
_entity.type
_entity.pdbx_description
1 polymer ?
#
loop_
_entity_poly.entity_id
_entity_poly.type
_entity_poly.pdbx_seq_one_letter_code
_entity_poly.pdbx_strand_id
1 'polypeptide(L)'
;MADNHVKEAARQLTICNACRYCEGYCAVWDAMERRTEFYKKDVDYMANLCHDCRECLYVCPFTEPHEFSLNIPKVLAEVRYDTYKENTKPSFAALAFDNSWALSLAVVFASVLGILAIAYENGAMSLLVLPVSNFSGIMSAAFVRYSSLLVYAFVIILWSIEGLSYWKSIGESYHGALNVRATYAALKDVFLHRFFRGGGAGCNYPGEKAGRARLLAHPLVIFGFLIALFSFLPYPNLTTYIEIAYGTGCAMLFAGTAMLLYMKLVSNKVPSYKRMNSLDYPFTIMLNLTGITGVAMVLDTGHPFAGLIFAIHMAIIFTVFVTAPYGKFVHLVFRYEALLKNRIEEQMT
;
A
#
# COMPACT_ATOMS: atom_id res chain seq x y z
N MET A 1 18.48 -9.25 -13.89
CA MET A 1 17.10 -8.76 -14.16
C MET A 1 16.96 -7.31 -13.71
N ALA A 2 17.19 -6.98 -12.43
CA ALA A 2 17.12 -5.61 -11.93
C ALA A 2 17.97 -4.59 -12.72
N ASP A 3 19.23 -4.93 -13.03
CA ASP A 3 20.10 -4.07 -13.85
C ASP A 3 19.55 -3.79 -15.26
N ASN A 4 18.81 -4.74 -15.84
CA ASN A 4 18.16 -4.54 -17.14
C ASN A 4 16.94 -3.62 -17.03
N HIS A 5 16.12 -3.76 -15.98
CA HIS A 5 14.97 -2.86 -15.76
C HIS A 5 15.43 -1.43 -15.51
N VAL A 6 16.50 -1.22 -14.73
CA VAL A 6 17.06 0.11 -14.47
C VAL A 6 17.60 0.74 -15.74
N LYS A 7 18.35 -0.01 -16.57
CA LYS A 7 18.86 0.48 -17.85
C LYS A 7 17.75 0.85 -18.82
N GLU A 8 16.71 0.02 -18.91
CA GLU A 8 15.57 0.30 -19.78
C GLU A 8 14.74 1.49 -19.28
N ALA A 9 14.52 1.63 -17.97
CA ALA A 9 13.88 2.80 -17.39
C ALA A 9 14.69 4.07 -17.65
N ALA A 10 16.01 4.02 -17.46
CA ALA A 10 16.89 5.15 -17.76
C ALA A 10 16.79 5.57 -19.23
N ARG A 11 16.82 4.61 -20.18
CA ARG A 11 16.63 4.88 -21.62
C ARG A 11 15.30 5.60 -21.88
N GLN A 12 14.20 5.07 -21.35
CA GLN A 12 12.88 5.68 -21.59
C GLN A 12 12.75 7.05 -20.93
N LEU A 13 13.28 7.24 -19.72
CA LEU A 13 13.29 8.54 -19.03
C LEU A 13 14.13 9.57 -19.78
N THR A 14 15.30 9.19 -20.33
CA THR A 14 16.11 10.07 -21.19
C THR A 14 15.34 10.52 -22.43
N ILE A 15 14.67 9.60 -23.14
CA ILE A 15 13.86 9.94 -24.31
C ILE A 15 12.67 10.83 -23.91
N CYS A 16 11.99 10.49 -22.81
CA CYS A 16 10.89 11.31 -22.29
C CYS A 16 11.37 12.73 -22.01
N ASN A 17 12.45 12.89 -21.25
CA ASN A 17 13.02 14.18 -20.86
C ASN A 17 13.48 15.01 -22.06
N ALA A 18 14.02 14.37 -23.11
CA ALA A 18 14.37 15.05 -24.36
C ALA A 18 13.13 15.51 -25.14
N CYS A 19 12.07 14.71 -25.16
CA CYS A 19 10.85 14.99 -25.93
C CYS A 19 9.96 16.07 -25.29
N ARG A 20 9.87 16.11 -23.96
CA ARG A 20 9.04 17.06 -23.18
C ARG A 20 7.53 17.07 -23.47
N TYR A 21 7.02 16.18 -24.32
CA TYR A 21 5.59 16.14 -24.67
C TYR A 21 4.66 15.87 -23.46
N CYS A 22 5.15 15.11 -22.48
CA CYS A 22 4.40 14.75 -21.27
C CYS A 22 4.54 15.78 -20.13
N GLU A 23 5.15 16.94 -20.38
CA GLU A 23 5.24 18.04 -19.41
C GLU A 23 3.84 18.50 -18.98
N GLY A 24 3.63 18.65 -17.67
CA GLY A 24 2.33 19.01 -17.09
C GLY A 24 1.34 17.85 -16.90
N TYR A 25 1.58 16.67 -17.47
CA TYR A 25 0.69 15.50 -17.32
C TYR A 25 1.03 14.63 -16.11
N CYS A 26 2.29 14.61 -15.68
CA CYS A 26 2.78 13.69 -14.66
C CYS A 26 3.62 14.44 -13.62
N ALA A 27 3.36 14.24 -12.34
CA ALA A 27 4.20 14.83 -11.28
C ALA A 27 5.60 14.23 -11.13
N VAL A 28 5.86 13.10 -11.79
CA VAL A 28 7.23 12.62 -11.94
C VAL A 28 8.03 13.56 -12.83
N TRP A 29 7.36 14.30 -13.73
CA TRP A 29 7.98 15.23 -14.65
C TRP A 29 8.77 16.32 -13.93
N ASP A 30 8.15 16.98 -12.94
CA ASP A 30 8.77 18.06 -12.15
C ASP A 30 10.11 17.62 -11.50
N ALA A 31 10.21 16.34 -11.11
CA ALA A 31 11.44 15.76 -10.58
C ALA A 31 12.40 15.34 -11.71
N MET A 32 11.86 14.86 -12.83
CA MET A 32 12.63 14.35 -13.96
C MET A 32 13.38 15.45 -14.70
N GLU A 33 12.77 16.63 -14.89
CA GLU A 33 13.39 17.74 -15.64
C GLU A 33 14.62 18.36 -14.94
N ARG A 34 14.78 18.12 -13.64
CA ARG A 34 15.96 18.55 -12.85
C ARG A 34 17.21 17.71 -13.12
N ARG A 35 17.09 16.70 -13.99
CA ARG A 35 18.15 15.73 -14.27
C ARG A 35 18.46 15.76 -15.76
N THR A 36 19.74 15.70 -16.09
CA THR A 36 20.22 15.53 -17.48
C THR A 36 20.45 14.04 -17.80
N GLU A 37 20.89 13.28 -16.80
CA GLU A 37 21.16 11.84 -16.87
C GLU A 37 20.40 11.10 -15.77
N PHE A 38 20.06 9.84 -16.03
CA PHE A 38 19.33 8.98 -15.08
C PHE A 38 20.23 7.85 -14.60
N TYR A 39 20.78 8.00 -13.40
CA TYR A 39 21.49 6.92 -12.71
C TYR A 39 20.51 6.03 -11.94
N LYS A 40 20.97 4.88 -11.45
CA LYS A 40 20.13 3.94 -10.66
C LYS A 40 19.34 4.63 -9.55
N LYS A 41 20.00 5.48 -8.75
CA LYS A 41 19.37 6.23 -7.65
C LYS A 41 18.19 7.10 -8.11
N ASP A 42 18.29 7.67 -9.30
CA ASP A 42 17.27 8.53 -9.89
C ASP A 42 16.12 7.68 -10.43
N VAL A 43 16.45 6.55 -11.07
CA VAL A 43 15.45 5.59 -11.56
C VAL A 43 14.64 4.97 -10.42
N ASP A 44 15.28 4.53 -9.34
CA ASP A 44 14.61 4.01 -8.13
C ASP A 44 13.71 5.07 -7.49
N TYR A 45 14.19 6.31 -7.43
CA TYR A 45 13.43 7.46 -6.96
C TYR A 45 12.19 7.72 -7.84
N MET A 46 12.35 7.82 -9.16
CA MET A 46 11.22 8.06 -10.08
C MET A 46 10.20 6.92 -10.05
N ALA A 47 10.65 5.67 -9.88
CA ALA A 47 9.78 4.51 -9.80
C ALA A 47 8.82 4.60 -8.59
N ASN A 48 9.31 5.07 -7.45
CA ASN A 48 8.51 5.27 -6.24
C ASN A 48 7.86 6.65 -6.18
N LEU A 49 8.31 7.62 -6.98
CA LEU A 49 7.59 8.88 -7.20
C LEU A 49 6.39 8.69 -8.15
N CYS A 50 6.45 7.72 -9.04
CA CYS A 50 5.36 7.38 -9.93
C CYS A 50 4.21 6.72 -9.16
N HIS A 51 2.97 7.17 -9.43
CA HIS A 51 1.75 6.62 -8.82
C HIS A 51 0.84 5.88 -9.83
N ASP A 52 1.40 5.48 -10.98
CA ASP A 52 0.71 4.72 -12.05
C ASP A 52 -0.56 5.41 -12.58
N CYS A 53 -0.47 6.73 -12.86
CA CYS A 53 -1.60 7.51 -13.41
C CYS A 53 -1.90 7.17 -14.89
N ARG A 54 -0.88 6.67 -15.61
CA ARG A 54 -0.90 6.23 -17.02
C ARG A 54 -1.21 7.29 -18.07
N GLU A 55 -1.44 8.54 -17.68
CA GLU A 55 -1.59 9.66 -18.61
C GLU A 55 -0.47 9.72 -19.64
N CYS A 56 0.78 9.66 -19.16
CA CYS A 56 1.98 9.69 -20.00
C CYS A 56 2.05 8.57 -21.04
N LEU A 57 1.35 7.45 -20.84
CA LEU A 57 1.27 6.41 -21.86
C LEU A 57 0.31 6.83 -22.99
N TYR A 58 -0.90 7.24 -22.64
CA TYR A 58 -1.96 7.48 -23.64
C TYR A 58 -1.72 8.73 -24.49
N VAL A 59 -0.96 9.69 -23.98
CA VAL A 59 -0.59 10.90 -24.76
C VAL A 59 0.72 10.73 -25.54
N CYS A 60 1.51 9.69 -25.29
CA CYS A 60 2.86 9.61 -25.83
C CYS A 60 2.86 9.16 -27.32
N PRO A 61 3.47 9.95 -28.23
CA PRO A 61 3.56 9.60 -29.64
C PRO A 61 4.56 8.47 -29.94
N PHE A 62 5.37 8.09 -28.93
CA PHE A 62 6.44 7.11 -29.04
C PHE A 62 6.11 5.78 -28.35
N THR A 63 4.84 5.53 -28.05
CA THR A 63 4.35 4.21 -27.65
C THR A 63 4.36 3.23 -28.83
N GLU A 64 4.15 1.94 -28.59
CA GLU A 64 4.02 0.96 -29.69
C GLU A 64 2.98 1.43 -30.73
N PRO A 65 3.24 1.30 -32.04
CA PRO A 65 4.33 0.54 -32.67
C PRO A 65 5.62 1.35 -32.96
N HIS A 66 5.81 2.53 -32.37
CA HIS A 66 7.02 3.33 -32.59
C HIS A 66 8.29 2.58 -32.10
N GLU A 67 9.42 2.75 -32.78
CA GLU A 67 10.68 2.02 -32.49
C GLU A 67 11.19 2.23 -31.05
N PHE A 68 10.92 3.39 -30.45
CA PHE A 68 11.26 3.66 -29.05
C PHE A 68 10.41 2.85 -28.05
N SER A 69 9.19 2.46 -28.45
CA SER A 69 8.26 1.61 -27.67
C SER A 69 8.15 2.01 -26.20
N LEU A 70 7.91 3.29 -25.94
CA LEU A 70 7.87 3.83 -24.57
C LEU A 70 6.65 3.31 -23.80
N ASN A 71 6.88 2.89 -22.55
CA ASN A 71 5.85 2.48 -21.61
C ASN A 71 6.33 2.77 -20.18
N ILE A 72 6.39 4.06 -19.85
CA ILE A 72 6.85 4.57 -18.55
C ILE A 72 6.13 3.92 -17.36
N PRO A 73 4.79 3.75 -17.37
CA PRO A 73 4.11 3.11 -16.24
C PRO A 73 4.59 1.67 -15.99
N LYS A 74 4.81 0.89 -17.05
CA LYS A 74 5.26 -0.51 -16.94
C LYS A 74 6.71 -0.59 -16.45
N VAL A 75 7.64 0.12 -17.10
CA VAL A 75 9.06 0.03 -16.76
C VAL A 75 9.33 0.56 -15.33
N LEU A 76 8.62 1.60 -14.90
CA LEU A 76 8.72 2.08 -13.52
C LEU A 76 8.04 1.13 -12.53
N ALA A 77 7.02 0.35 -12.92
CA ALA A 77 6.47 -0.71 -12.09
C ALA A 77 7.42 -1.90 -11.94
N GLU A 78 8.22 -2.21 -12.97
CA GLU A 78 9.29 -3.22 -12.93
C GLU A 78 10.40 -2.80 -11.97
N VAL A 79 10.93 -1.58 -12.12
CA VAL A 79 11.93 -1.02 -11.19
C VAL A 79 11.38 -0.98 -9.77
N ARG A 80 10.14 -0.49 -9.55
CA ARG A 80 9.54 -0.42 -8.21
C ARG A 80 9.48 -1.77 -7.52
N TYR A 81 9.18 -2.84 -8.27
CA TYR A 81 9.20 -4.20 -7.74
C TYR A 81 10.58 -4.58 -7.22
N ASP A 82 11.62 -4.28 -8.00
CA ASP A 82 13.00 -4.57 -7.63
C ASP A 82 13.46 -3.69 -6.45
N THR A 83 13.12 -2.40 -6.44
CA THR A 83 13.43 -1.49 -5.33
C THR A 83 12.84 -1.99 -4.01
N TYR A 84 11.63 -2.56 -4.01
CA TYR A 84 11.05 -3.17 -2.80
C TYR A 84 11.89 -4.33 -2.30
N LYS A 85 12.25 -5.27 -3.18
CA LYS A 85 13.05 -6.44 -2.84
C LYS A 85 14.45 -6.09 -2.36
N GLU A 86 15.12 -5.15 -3.03
CA GLU A 86 16.49 -4.73 -2.70
C GLU A 86 16.58 -4.06 -1.33
N ASN A 87 15.55 -3.33 -0.94
CA ASN A 87 15.50 -2.60 0.33
C ASN A 87 14.84 -3.39 1.48
N THR A 88 14.25 -4.55 1.19
CA THR A 88 13.65 -5.43 2.21
C THR A 88 14.69 -5.90 3.22
N LYS A 89 14.32 -5.94 4.51
CA LYS A 89 15.14 -6.53 5.57
C LYS A 89 14.37 -7.55 6.42
N PRO A 90 15.00 -8.68 6.79
CA PRO A 90 16.30 -9.17 6.33
C PRO A 90 16.26 -9.59 4.85
N SER A 91 17.42 -9.68 4.17
CA SER A 91 17.48 -9.89 2.72
C SER A 91 16.84 -11.19 2.24
N PHE A 92 16.84 -12.25 3.05
CA PHE A 92 16.17 -13.52 2.70
C PHE A 92 14.65 -13.37 2.60
N ALA A 93 14.06 -12.36 3.25
CA ALA A 93 12.63 -12.09 3.18
C ALA A 93 12.19 -11.54 1.81
N ALA A 94 13.13 -11.17 0.92
CA ALA A 94 12.81 -10.78 -0.46
C ALA A 94 12.05 -11.88 -1.24
N LEU A 95 12.15 -13.15 -0.83
CA LEU A 95 11.38 -14.27 -1.40
C LEU A 95 9.86 -14.12 -1.19
N ALA A 96 9.44 -13.37 -0.18
CA ALA A 96 8.03 -13.09 0.10
C ALA A 96 7.35 -12.29 -1.02
N PHE A 97 8.10 -11.45 -1.73
CA PHE A 97 7.58 -10.66 -2.84
C PHE A 97 7.28 -11.53 -4.06
N ASP A 98 8.07 -12.58 -4.28
CA ASP A 98 7.84 -13.52 -5.38
C ASP A 98 6.65 -14.45 -5.09
N ASN A 99 6.29 -14.64 -3.82
CA ASN A 99 5.30 -15.61 -3.35
C ASN A 99 4.20 -15.00 -2.49
N SER A 100 3.85 -13.72 -2.69
CA SER A 100 2.98 -12.99 -1.75
C SER A 100 1.62 -13.64 -1.52
N TRP A 101 1.01 -14.25 -2.55
CA TRP A 101 -0.21 -15.04 -2.39
C TRP A 101 -0.02 -16.23 -1.44
N ALA A 102 1.00 -17.04 -1.67
CA ALA A 102 1.28 -18.21 -0.85
C ALA A 102 1.58 -17.81 0.59
N LEU A 103 2.34 -16.72 0.79
CA LEU A 103 2.62 -16.18 2.11
C LEU A 103 1.35 -15.70 2.81
N SER A 104 0.52 -14.88 2.16
CA SER A 104 -0.72 -14.39 2.77
C SER A 104 -1.66 -15.54 3.15
N LEU A 105 -1.83 -16.54 2.28
CA LEU A 105 -2.67 -17.70 2.57
C LEU A 105 -2.11 -18.56 3.70
N ALA A 106 -0.79 -18.79 3.72
CA ALA A 106 -0.14 -19.54 4.79
C ALA A 106 -0.28 -18.84 6.15
N VAL A 107 -0.12 -17.52 6.20
CA VAL A 107 -0.28 -16.74 7.44
C VAL A 107 -1.74 -16.73 7.89
N VAL A 108 -2.73 -16.52 7.00
CA VAL A 108 -4.15 -16.61 7.37
C VAL A 108 -4.45 -17.98 7.97
N PHE A 109 -4.03 -19.06 7.30
CA PHE A 109 -4.27 -20.42 7.76
C PHE A 109 -3.62 -20.67 9.12
N ALA A 110 -2.35 -20.30 9.29
CA ALA A 110 -1.65 -20.43 10.56
C ALA A 110 -2.32 -19.61 11.68
N SER A 111 -2.77 -18.39 11.39
CA SER A 111 -3.47 -17.54 12.35
C SER A 111 -4.82 -18.11 12.77
N VAL A 112 -5.61 -18.64 11.83
CA VAL A 112 -6.88 -19.31 12.15
C VAL A 112 -6.61 -20.53 13.05
N LEU A 113 -5.65 -21.38 12.71
CA LEU A 113 -5.28 -22.53 13.54
C LEU A 113 -4.80 -22.11 14.93
N GLY A 114 -3.99 -21.05 15.02
CA GLY A 114 -3.52 -20.51 16.31
C GLY A 114 -4.67 -20.01 17.18
N ILE A 115 -5.64 -19.29 16.60
CA ILE A 115 -6.83 -18.82 17.34
C ILE A 115 -7.70 -20.00 17.79
N LEU A 116 -7.89 -21.02 16.94
CA LEU A 116 -8.63 -22.23 17.32
C LEU A 116 -7.94 -23.00 18.44
N ALA A 117 -6.60 -23.10 18.41
CA ALA A 117 -5.84 -23.72 19.49
C ALA A 117 -6.01 -22.95 20.82
N ILE A 118 -5.92 -21.62 20.80
CA ILE A 118 -6.16 -20.77 21.96
C ILE A 118 -7.60 -20.96 22.49
N ALA A 119 -8.60 -20.96 21.60
CA ALA A 119 -9.99 -21.17 21.97
C ALA A 119 -10.23 -22.56 22.58
N TYR A 120 -9.56 -23.59 22.07
CA TYR A 120 -9.60 -24.95 22.62
C TYR A 120 -8.99 -25.02 24.02
N GLU A 121 -7.81 -24.47 24.22
CA GLU A 121 -7.14 -24.41 25.53
C GLU A 121 -7.97 -23.65 26.58
N ASN A 122 -8.68 -22.60 26.15
CA ASN A 122 -9.58 -21.83 27.01
C ASN A 122 -10.95 -22.51 27.24
N GLY A 123 -11.23 -23.68 26.64
CA GLY A 123 -12.55 -24.32 26.68
C GLY A 123 -13.65 -23.50 25.99
N ALA A 124 -13.26 -22.56 25.11
CA ALA A 124 -14.09 -21.52 24.51
C ALA A 124 -14.56 -21.85 23.08
N MET A 125 -14.35 -23.09 22.60
CA MET A 125 -14.74 -23.50 21.24
C MET A 125 -16.24 -23.31 20.96
N SER A 126 -17.10 -23.48 21.98
CA SER A 126 -18.54 -23.23 21.85
C SER A 126 -18.86 -21.75 21.61
N LEU A 127 -18.04 -20.83 22.10
CA LEU A 127 -18.21 -19.37 21.92
C LEU A 127 -18.02 -18.93 20.46
N LEU A 128 -17.46 -19.79 19.60
CA LEU A 128 -17.35 -19.51 18.16
C LEU A 128 -18.71 -19.55 17.46
N VAL A 129 -19.68 -20.30 17.98
CA VAL A 129 -20.99 -20.53 17.33
C VAL A 129 -22.18 -20.09 18.18
N LEU A 130 -21.97 -19.79 19.47
CA LEU A 130 -22.99 -19.25 20.36
C LEU A 130 -23.10 -17.72 20.25
N PRO A 131 -24.25 -17.13 20.64
CA PRO A 131 -24.39 -15.69 20.79
C PRO A 131 -23.36 -15.14 21.79
N VAL A 132 -22.48 -14.25 21.32
CA VAL A 132 -21.47 -13.60 22.16
C VAL A 132 -21.40 -12.10 21.87
N SER A 133 -21.36 -11.30 22.94
CA SER A 133 -21.12 -9.85 22.88
C SER A 133 -19.74 -9.46 23.44
N ASN A 134 -19.04 -10.40 24.08
CA ASN A 134 -17.71 -10.20 24.62
C ASN A 134 -16.76 -11.29 24.10
N PHE A 135 -15.75 -10.89 23.32
CA PHE A 135 -14.79 -11.80 22.70
C PHE A 135 -13.64 -12.22 23.65
N SER A 136 -13.58 -11.66 24.86
CA SER A 136 -12.52 -11.96 25.84
C SER A 136 -12.46 -13.43 26.28
N GLY A 137 -13.57 -14.17 26.14
CA GLY A 137 -13.60 -15.61 26.41
C GLY A 137 -12.90 -16.44 25.33
N ILE A 138 -12.86 -15.96 24.08
CA ILE A 138 -12.14 -16.60 22.98
C ILE A 138 -10.67 -16.24 23.08
N MET A 139 -10.38 -14.93 23.13
CA MET A 139 -9.03 -14.40 23.25
C MET A 139 -9.03 -13.32 24.33
N SER A 140 -8.22 -13.51 25.38
CA SER A 140 -8.18 -12.53 26.47
C SER A 140 -7.83 -11.13 25.96
N ALA A 141 -8.44 -10.11 26.57
CA ALA A 141 -8.18 -8.73 26.21
C ALA A 141 -6.69 -8.35 26.28
N ALA A 142 -5.98 -8.90 27.28
CA ALA A 142 -4.54 -8.75 27.42
C ALA A 142 -3.80 -9.36 26.21
N PHE A 143 -4.15 -10.58 25.80
CA PHE A 143 -3.55 -11.22 24.64
C PHE A 143 -3.72 -10.39 23.37
N VAL A 144 -4.94 -9.93 23.08
CA VAL A 144 -5.22 -9.09 21.89
C VAL A 144 -4.41 -7.79 21.95
N ARG A 145 -4.37 -7.12 23.10
CA ARG A 145 -3.62 -5.86 23.26
C ARG A 145 -2.11 -6.05 23.06
N TYR A 146 -1.50 -7.01 23.75
CA TYR A 146 -0.05 -7.18 23.69
C TYR A 146 0.42 -7.75 22.35
N SER A 147 -0.32 -8.70 21.76
CA SER A 147 -0.01 -9.21 20.42
C SER A 147 -0.13 -8.13 19.34
N SER A 148 -1.15 -7.26 19.44
CA SER A 148 -1.30 -6.10 18.54
C SER A 148 -0.12 -5.13 18.67
N LEU A 149 0.25 -4.75 19.90
CA LEU A 149 1.40 -3.87 20.13
C LEU A 149 2.71 -4.47 19.60
N LEU A 150 2.91 -5.77 19.78
CA LEU A 150 4.09 -6.48 19.27
C LEU A 150 4.15 -6.43 17.74
N VAL A 151 3.03 -6.72 17.08
CA VAL A 151 2.93 -6.68 15.61
C VAL A 151 3.10 -5.26 15.08
N TYR A 152 2.52 -4.25 15.74
CA TYR A 152 2.71 -2.85 15.35
C TYR A 152 4.16 -2.42 15.51
N ALA A 153 4.82 -2.78 16.61
CA ALA A 153 6.24 -2.53 16.81
C ALA A 153 7.08 -3.21 15.71
N PHE A 154 6.79 -4.48 15.39
CA PHE A 154 7.42 -5.21 14.30
C PHE A 154 7.32 -4.46 12.97
N VAL A 155 6.12 -4.01 12.58
CA VAL A 155 5.91 -3.25 11.33
C VAL A 155 6.65 -1.92 11.35
N ILE A 156 6.53 -1.14 12.41
CA ILE A 156 7.19 0.17 12.54
C ILE A 156 8.71 0.02 12.46
N ILE A 157 9.29 -0.96 13.15
CA ILE A 157 10.74 -1.21 13.16
C ILE A 157 11.21 -1.58 11.75
N LEU A 158 10.57 -2.55 11.10
CA LEU A 158 11.01 -2.98 9.76
C LEU A 158 10.81 -1.91 8.71
N TRP A 159 9.66 -1.23 8.70
CA TRP A 159 9.44 -0.10 7.80
C TRP A 159 10.44 1.04 8.01
N SER A 160 10.84 1.31 9.25
CA SER A 160 11.89 2.30 9.52
C SER A 160 13.23 1.85 8.95
N ILE A 161 13.61 0.58 9.12
CA ILE A 161 14.87 0.04 8.59
C ILE A 161 14.87 0.03 7.05
N GLU A 162 13.78 -0.43 6.44
CA GLU A 162 13.60 -0.50 4.99
C GLU A 162 13.51 0.89 4.36
N GLY A 163 12.82 1.83 5.01
CA GLY A 163 12.79 3.24 4.63
C GLY A 163 14.19 3.86 4.67
N LEU A 164 14.95 3.67 5.76
CA LEU A 164 16.35 4.11 5.82
C LEU A 164 17.24 3.48 4.74
N SER A 165 16.99 2.22 4.37
CA SER A 165 17.68 1.57 3.24
C SER A 165 17.33 2.26 1.92
N TYR A 166 16.03 2.50 1.68
CA TYR A 166 15.53 3.14 0.48
C TYR A 166 16.00 4.60 0.35
N TRP A 167 15.91 5.40 1.42
CA TRP A 167 16.43 6.76 1.51
C TRP A 167 17.90 6.87 1.06
N LYS A 168 18.75 5.94 1.54
CA LYS A 168 20.15 5.85 1.11
C LYS A 168 20.28 5.46 -0.35
N SER A 169 19.46 4.50 -0.83
CA SER A 169 19.52 4.02 -2.20
C SER A 169 19.22 5.11 -3.24
N ILE A 170 18.37 6.08 -2.89
CA ILE A 170 18.05 7.25 -3.73
C ILE A 170 19.03 8.42 -3.56
N GLY A 171 20.16 8.20 -2.87
CA GLY A 171 21.26 9.15 -2.74
C GLY A 171 21.05 10.27 -1.74
N GLU A 172 20.08 10.14 -0.82
CA GLU A 172 19.87 11.13 0.23
C GLU A 172 20.74 10.85 1.47
N SER A 173 21.23 11.92 2.09
CA SER A 173 21.90 11.84 3.39
C SER A 173 20.89 11.99 4.54
N TYR A 174 21.23 11.50 5.72
CA TYR A 174 20.37 11.61 6.91
C TYR A 174 19.99 13.07 7.27
N HIS A 175 20.80 14.05 6.87
CA HIS A 175 20.58 15.46 7.21
C HIS A 175 19.45 16.10 6.39
N GLY A 176 19.11 15.56 5.22
CA GLY A 176 18.02 16.07 4.38
C GLY A 176 16.63 15.85 4.98
N ALA A 177 16.46 14.80 5.80
CA ALA A 177 15.17 14.40 6.37
C ALA A 177 14.67 15.36 7.49
N LEU A 178 15.50 16.27 7.99
CA LEU A 178 15.15 17.21 9.06
C LEU A 178 14.47 18.49 8.55
N ASN A 179 14.21 18.61 7.24
CA ASN A 179 13.50 19.76 6.69
C ASN A 179 12.00 19.71 7.04
N VAL A 180 11.62 20.38 8.13
CA VAL A 180 10.24 20.45 8.65
C VAL A 180 9.25 20.95 7.59
N ARG A 181 9.64 21.94 6.77
CA ARG A 181 8.77 22.52 5.74
C ARG A 181 8.49 21.51 4.63
N ALA A 182 9.52 20.82 4.15
CA ALA A 182 9.38 19.76 3.15
C ALA A 182 8.55 18.58 3.69
N THR A 183 8.79 18.18 4.94
CA THR A 183 8.01 17.15 5.65
C THR A 183 6.52 17.49 5.70
N TYR A 184 6.17 18.71 6.13
CA TYR A 184 4.78 19.14 6.14
C TYR A 184 4.15 19.16 4.73
N ALA A 185 4.88 19.64 3.73
CA ALA A 185 4.41 19.68 2.35
C ALA A 185 4.18 18.26 1.77
N ALA A 186 5.09 17.32 2.06
CA ALA A 186 4.97 15.93 1.63
C ALA A 186 3.78 15.22 2.32
N LEU A 187 3.59 15.44 3.62
CA LEU A 187 2.41 14.94 4.34
C LEU A 187 1.11 15.49 3.73
N LYS A 188 1.08 16.79 3.42
CA LYS A 188 -0.07 17.40 2.75
C LYS A 188 -0.35 16.74 1.40
N ASP A 189 0.68 16.41 0.62
CA ASP A 189 0.51 15.72 -0.66
C ASP A 189 -0.07 14.30 -0.50
N VAL A 190 0.37 13.57 0.54
CA VAL A 190 -0.16 12.24 0.88
C VAL A 190 -1.64 12.33 1.23
N PHE A 191 -2.01 13.16 2.21
CA PHE A 191 -3.40 13.20 2.70
C PHE A 191 -4.37 13.86 1.71
N LEU A 192 -3.94 14.87 0.96
CA LEU A 192 -4.79 15.52 -0.05
C LEU A 192 -4.77 14.82 -1.41
N HIS A 193 -3.98 13.74 -1.55
CA HIS A 193 -3.87 12.95 -2.77
C HIS A 193 -3.57 13.85 -3.99
N ARG A 194 -2.70 14.86 -3.83
CA ARG A 194 -2.42 15.90 -4.85
C ARG A 194 -2.19 15.28 -6.22
N PHE A 195 -1.41 14.20 -6.26
CA PHE A 195 -0.98 13.56 -7.49
C PHE A 195 -2.07 12.76 -8.20
N PHE A 196 -3.10 12.30 -7.50
CA PHE A 196 -4.25 11.62 -8.11
C PHE A 196 -5.15 12.56 -8.92
N ARG A 197 -4.88 13.87 -8.91
CA ARG A 197 -5.58 14.86 -9.73
C ARG A 197 -5.08 14.89 -11.19
N GLY A 198 -3.90 14.32 -11.49
CA GLY A 198 -3.33 14.23 -12.85
C GLY A 198 -3.43 15.52 -13.66
N GLY A 199 -2.91 16.63 -13.13
CA GLY A 199 -3.01 17.95 -13.79
C GLY A 199 -4.40 18.62 -13.77
N GLY A 200 -5.45 17.93 -13.30
CA GLY A 200 -6.80 18.49 -13.06
C GLY A 200 -7.94 17.54 -13.46
N ALA A 201 -7.75 16.77 -14.54
CA ALA A 201 -8.75 15.87 -15.11
C ALA A 201 -8.88 14.53 -14.35
N GLY A 202 -7.90 14.19 -13.51
CA GLY A 202 -7.77 12.89 -12.87
C GLY A 202 -6.73 12.02 -13.58
N CYS A 203 -6.80 10.70 -13.41
CA CYS A 203 -5.86 9.77 -14.03
C CYS A 203 -6.54 8.92 -15.11
N ASN A 204 -5.80 8.55 -16.15
CA ASN A 204 -6.21 7.56 -17.15
C ASN A 204 -6.10 6.14 -16.58
N TYR A 205 -6.97 5.86 -15.60
CA TYR A 205 -7.13 4.58 -14.95
C TYR A 205 -8.62 4.39 -14.62
N PRO A 206 -9.26 3.30 -15.06
CA PRO A 206 -8.67 2.06 -15.56
C PRO A 206 -8.34 2.00 -17.07
N GLY A 207 -8.87 2.92 -17.89
CA GLY A 207 -8.68 2.96 -19.34
C GLY A 207 -8.05 4.27 -19.82
N GLU A 208 -8.30 4.66 -21.06
CA GLU A 208 -7.70 5.86 -21.67
C GLU A 208 -8.37 7.16 -21.23
N LYS A 209 -9.61 7.10 -20.71
CA LYS A 209 -10.34 8.29 -20.27
C LYS A 209 -9.89 8.71 -18.88
N ALA A 210 -9.50 9.98 -18.74
CA ALA A 210 -9.18 10.58 -17.46
C ALA A 210 -10.38 10.53 -16.51
N GLY A 211 -10.12 10.15 -15.25
CA GLY A 211 -11.15 10.03 -14.25
C GLY A 211 -10.64 10.26 -12.83
N ARG A 212 -11.56 10.68 -11.96
CA ARG A 212 -11.30 10.91 -10.52
C ARG A 212 -11.58 9.69 -9.66
N ALA A 213 -11.80 8.53 -10.28
CA ALA A 213 -12.18 7.29 -9.59
C ALA A 213 -11.15 6.89 -8.52
N ARG A 214 -9.85 6.97 -8.83
CA ARG A 214 -8.79 6.72 -7.85
C ARG A 214 -8.67 7.80 -6.77
N LEU A 215 -8.99 9.06 -7.10
CA LEU A 215 -9.05 10.17 -6.14
C LEU A 215 -10.22 10.03 -5.15
N LEU A 216 -11.24 9.22 -5.46
CA LEU A 216 -12.30 8.85 -4.52
C LEU A 216 -11.94 7.57 -3.75
N ALA A 217 -11.46 6.54 -4.46
CA ALA A 217 -11.22 5.22 -3.88
C ALA A 217 -10.08 5.20 -2.85
N HIS A 218 -8.94 5.84 -3.15
CA HIS A 218 -7.76 5.74 -2.29
C HIS A 218 -7.90 6.48 -0.94
N PRO A 219 -8.53 7.68 -0.85
CA PRO A 219 -8.84 8.28 0.44
C PRO A 219 -9.74 7.40 1.32
N LEU A 220 -10.73 6.71 0.74
CA LEU A 220 -11.56 5.77 1.50
C LEU A 220 -10.72 4.65 2.14
N VAL A 221 -9.69 4.16 1.44
CA VAL A 221 -8.75 3.18 1.98
C VAL A 221 -7.89 3.78 3.10
N ILE A 222 -7.22 4.91 2.87
CA ILE A 222 -6.33 5.51 3.88
C ILE A 222 -7.12 5.90 5.12
N PHE A 223 -8.18 6.70 4.97
CA PHE A 223 -8.93 7.20 6.11
C PHE A 223 -9.74 6.09 6.78
N GLY A 224 -10.32 5.15 6.02
CA GLY A 224 -10.99 3.98 6.58
C GLY A 224 -10.04 3.12 7.42
N PHE A 225 -8.84 2.84 6.91
CA PHE A 225 -7.80 2.12 7.64
C PHE A 225 -7.39 2.84 8.91
N LEU A 226 -7.11 4.16 8.86
CA LEU A 226 -6.69 4.92 10.04
C LEU A 226 -7.79 4.99 11.10
N ILE A 227 -9.04 5.23 10.69
CA ILE A 227 -10.17 5.26 11.61
C ILE A 227 -10.34 3.89 12.29
N ALA A 228 -10.30 2.79 11.52
CA ALA A 228 -10.39 1.44 12.09
C ALA A 228 -9.22 1.13 13.03
N LEU A 229 -7.99 1.45 12.64
CA LEU A 229 -6.77 1.23 13.44
C LEU A 229 -6.84 1.97 14.79
N PHE A 230 -7.12 3.28 14.77
CA PHE A 230 -7.16 4.09 15.98
C PHE A 230 -8.36 3.76 16.88
N SER A 231 -9.50 3.39 16.29
CA SER A 231 -10.68 2.95 17.05
C SER A 231 -10.48 1.60 17.73
N PHE A 232 -9.54 0.77 17.24
CA PHE A 232 -9.23 -0.52 17.86
C PHE A 232 -8.19 -0.44 18.99
N LEU A 233 -7.38 0.63 19.07
CA LEU A 233 -6.39 0.83 20.15
C LEU A 233 -6.94 0.72 21.59
N PRO A 234 -8.14 1.22 21.93
CA PRO A 234 -8.69 1.12 23.28
C PRO A 234 -9.33 -0.25 23.59
N TYR A 235 -9.28 -1.24 22.70
CA TYR A 235 -9.81 -2.59 22.97
C TYR A 235 -9.25 -3.16 24.30
N PRO A 236 -10.10 -3.73 25.18
CA PRO A 236 -11.50 -4.10 24.97
C PRO A 236 -12.51 -3.00 25.36
N ASN A 237 -12.04 -1.84 25.82
CA ASN A 237 -12.87 -0.75 26.35
C ASN A 237 -13.42 0.11 25.21
N LEU A 238 -14.19 -0.51 24.32
CA LEU A 238 -14.86 0.19 23.23
C LEU A 238 -16.14 0.82 23.76
N THR A 239 -16.25 2.14 23.70
CA THR A 239 -17.54 2.82 23.88
C THR A 239 -18.35 2.68 22.60
N THR A 240 -19.67 2.86 22.67
CA THR A 240 -20.54 2.83 21.48
C THR A 240 -20.04 3.76 20.37
N TYR A 241 -19.51 4.94 20.71
CA TYR A 241 -18.94 5.86 19.72
C TYR A 241 -17.69 5.30 19.04
N ILE A 242 -16.85 4.58 19.78
CA ILE A 242 -15.64 3.95 19.25
C ILE A 242 -16.01 2.77 18.33
N GLU A 243 -17.03 1.98 18.69
CA GLU A 243 -17.55 0.89 17.85
C GLU A 243 -18.13 1.41 16.53
N ILE A 244 -18.91 2.51 16.59
CA ILE A 244 -19.44 3.18 15.39
C ILE A 244 -18.29 3.70 14.51
N ALA A 245 -17.28 4.33 15.11
CA ALA A 245 -16.11 4.81 14.38
C ALA A 245 -15.36 3.65 13.71
N TYR A 246 -15.12 2.58 14.45
CA TYR A 246 -14.49 1.36 13.93
C TYR A 246 -15.27 0.76 12.74
N GLY A 247 -16.59 0.56 12.90
CA GLY A 247 -17.46 0.07 11.83
C GLY A 247 -17.48 0.97 10.60
N THR A 248 -17.49 2.30 10.80
CA THR A 248 -17.38 3.30 9.72
C THR A 248 -16.04 3.18 8.99
N GLY A 249 -14.93 3.04 9.72
CA GLY A 249 -13.61 2.82 9.16
C GLY A 249 -13.55 1.55 8.30
N CYS A 250 -14.10 0.44 8.80
CA CYS A 250 -14.19 -0.81 8.07
C CYS A 250 -15.06 -0.70 6.79
N ALA A 251 -16.18 0.01 6.86
CA ALA A 251 -17.05 0.23 5.70
C ALA A 251 -16.37 1.09 4.61
N MET A 252 -15.66 2.16 5.02
CA MET A 252 -14.85 2.97 4.11
C MET A 252 -13.73 2.14 3.47
N LEU A 253 -13.02 1.33 4.27
CA LEU A 253 -11.95 0.45 3.79
C LEU A 253 -12.48 -0.56 2.78
N PHE A 254 -13.62 -1.20 3.07
CA PHE A 254 -14.30 -2.11 2.15
C PHE A 254 -14.66 -1.42 0.82
N ALA A 255 -15.38 -0.28 0.88
CA ALA A 255 -15.80 0.43 -0.31
C ALA A 255 -14.61 0.90 -1.18
N GLY A 256 -13.58 1.48 -0.54
CA GLY A 256 -12.37 1.95 -1.23
C GLY A 256 -11.61 0.81 -1.92
N THR A 257 -11.37 -0.30 -1.21
CA THR A 257 -10.65 -1.45 -1.78
C THR A 257 -11.47 -2.18 -2.85
N ALA A 258 -12.80 -2.29 -2.70
CA ALA A 258 -13.68 -2.86 -3.72
C ALA A 258 -13.61 -2.04 -5.02
N MET A 259 -13.64 -0.70 -4.92
CA MET A 259 -13.51 0.20 -6.07
C MET A 259 -12.14 0.07 -6.74
N LEU A 260 -11.05 -0.02 -5.95
CA LEU A 260 -9.70 -0.24 -6.48
C LEU A 260 -9.57 -1.60 -7.18
N LEU A 261 -10.13 -2.68 -6.60
CA LEU A 261 -10.15 -4.01 -7.19
C LEU A 261 -10.92 -4.02 -8.51
N TYR A 262 -12.12 -3.44 -8.53
CA TYR A 262 -12.91 -3.31 -9.75
C TYR A 262 -12.14 -2.60 -10.85
N MET A 263 -11.59 -1.42 -10.57
CA MET A 263 -10.77 -0.69 -11.55
C MET A 263 -9.57 -1.51 -12.00
N LYS A 264 -8.91 -2.22 -11.10
CA LYS A 264 -7.76 -3.07 -11.44
C LYS A 264 -8.18 -4.22 -12.35
N LEU A 265 -9.32 -4.86 -12.13
CA LEU A 265 -9.85 -5.94 -12.96
C LEU A 265 -10.12 -5.46 -14.40
N VAL A 266 -10.81 -4.32 -14.55
CA VAL A 266 -11.18 -3.78 -15.88
C VAL A 266 -10.07 -2.95 -16.54
N SER A 267 -8.95 -2.71 -15.85
CA SER A 267 -7.86 -1.86 -16.38
C SER A 267 -7.14 -2.45 -17.58
N ASN A 268 -6.68 -1.55 -18.47
CA ASN A 268 -5.76 -1.88 -19.55
C ASN A 268 -4.51 -2.59 -18.98
N LYS A 269 -4.19 -3.76 -19.52
CA LYS A 269 -3.08 -4.60 -19.05
C LYS A 269 -1.74 -4.25 -19.68
N VAL A 270 -1.72 -3.54 -20.82
CA VAL A 270 -0.48 -3.14 -21.52
C VAL A 270 0.52 -2.41 -20.59
N PRO A 271 0.12 -1.39 -19.79
CA PRO A 271 1.03 -0.73 -18.84
C PRO A 271 1.26 -1.51 -17.53
N SER A 272 0.72 -2.71 -17.38
CA SER A 272 0.79 -3.45 -16.12
C SER A 272 1.98 -4.41 -16.09
N TYR A 273 2.65 -4.49 -14.94
CA TYR A 273 3.69 -5.48 -14.70
C TYR A 273 3.14 -6.65 -13.87
N LYS A 274 3.34 -7.89 -14.36
CA LYS A 274 2.76 -9.10 -13.76
C LYS A 274 3.22 -9.31 -12.31
N ARG A 275 4.50 -9.11 -11.99
CA ARG A 275 4.99 -9.29 -10.62
C ARG A 275 4.56 -8.17 -9.66
N MET A 276 4.36 -6.95 -10.15
CA MET A 276 3.73 -5.91 -9.32
C MET A 276 2.26 -6.28 -9.01
N ASN A 277 1.54 -6.83 -9.98
CA ASN A 277 0.17 -7.30 -9.76
C ASN A 277 0.09 -8.43 -8.73
N SER A 278 1.09 -9.32 -8.65
CA SER A 278 1.12 -10.37 -7.62
C SER A 278 1.33 -9.86 -6.21
N LEU A 279 1.82 -8.61 -6.03
CA LEU A 279 1.82 -7.93 -4.73
C LEU A 279 0.49 -7.21 -4.47
N ASP A 280 -0.03 -6.54 -5.49
CA ASP A 280 -1.21 -5.68 -5.38
C ASP A 280 -2.49 -6.45 -5.04
N TYR A 281 -2.73 -7.59 -5.71
CA TYR A 281 -3.96 -8.37 -5.51
C TYR A 281 -4.09 -8.95 -4.10
N PRO A 282 -3.14 -9.74 -3.55
CA PRO A 282 -3.30 -10.30 -2.23
C PRO A 282 -3.43 -9.20 -1.17
N PHE A 283 -2.63 -8.13 -1.29
CA PHE A 283 -2.72 -6.99 -0.37
C PHE A 283 -4.10 -6.31 -0.39
N THR A 284 -4.61 -5.97 -1.58
CA THR A 284 -5.89 -5.24 -1.69
C THR A 284 -7.08 -6.14 -1.30
N ILE A 285 -7.00 -7.44 -1.61
CA ILE A 285 -8.04 -8.41 -1.22
C ILE A 285 -8.03 -8.62 0.30
N MET A 286 -6.87 -8.74 0.95
CA MET A 286 -6.80 -8.88 2.40
C MET A 286 -7.37 -7.65 3.10
N LEU A 287 -7.05 -6.43 2.64
CA LEU A 287 -7.66 -5.20 3.16
C LEU A 287 -9.18 -5.15 2.92
N ASN A 288 -9.66 -5.63 1.78
CA ASN A 288 -11.09 -5.70 1.48
C ASN A 288 -11.80 -6.66 2.44
N LEU A 289 -11.23 -7.85 2.66
CA LEU A 289 -11.73 -8.83 3.61
C LEU A 289 -11.68 -8.31 5.05
N THR A 290 -10.65 -7.56 5.44
CA THR A 290 -10.61 -6.84 6.73
C THR A 290 -11.80 -5.90 6.87
N GLY A 291 -12.10 -5.10 5.83
CA GLY A 291 -13.27 -4.21 5.83
C GLY A 291 -14.59 -4.98 5.96
N ILE A 292 -14.79 -6.03 5.15
CA ILE A 292 -16.00 -6.88 5.17
C ILE A 292 -16.20 -7.50 6.55
N THR A 293 -15.18 -8.19 7.06
CA THR A 293 -15.27 -8.91 8.33
C THR A 293 -15.36 -7.97 9.52
N GLY A 294 -14.78 -6.77 9.46
CA GLY A 294 -14.92 -5.77 10.52
C GLY A 294 -16.33 -5.17 10.59
N VAL A 295 -16.96 -4.90 9.43
CA VAL A 295 -18.38 -4.52 9.38
C VAL A 295 -19.26 -5.66 9.90
N ALA A 296 -19.01 -6.89 9.44
CA ALA A 296 -19.76 -8.07 9.88
C ALA A 296 -19.64 -8.28 11.39
N MET A 297 -18.45 -8.10 11.98
CA MET A 297 -18.23 -8.22 13.43
C MET A 297 -19.09 -7.23 14.22
N VAL A 298 -19.16 -5.96 13.79
CA VAL A 298 -19.98 -4.93 14.46
C VAL A 298 -21.47 -5.24 14.35
N LEU A 299 -21.93 -5.73 13.20
CA LEU A 299 -23.35 -6.06 12.97
C LEU A 299 -23.79 -7.35 13.68
N ASP A 300 -22.91 -8.34 13.76
CA ASP A 300 -23.21 -9.67 14.29
C ASP A 300 -22.98 -9.79 15.80
N THR A 301 -22.48 -8.74 16.46
CA THR A 301 -22.25 -8.75 17.91
C THR A 301 -23.56 -9.10 18.65
N GLY A 302 -23.51 -10.12 19.52
CA GLY A 302 -24.67 -10.65 20.23
C GLY A 302 -25.48 -11.72 19.47
N HIS A 303 -25.04 -12.13 18.27
CA HIS A 303 -25.68 -13.18 17.46
C HIS A 303 -24.80 -14.45 17.35
N PRO A 304 -25.38 -15.60 16.93
CA PRO A 304 -24.60 -16.80 16.64
C PRO A 304 -23.53 -16.51 15.59
N PHE A 305 -22.35 -17.12 15.74
CA PHE A 305 -21.17 -16.96 14.87
C PHE A 305 -20.34 -15.67 15.06
N ALA A 306 -20.75 -14.74 15.92
CA ALA A 306 -19.98 -13.52 16.19
C ALA A 306 -18.53 -13.84 16.61
N GLY A 307 -18.35 -14.89 17.42
CA GLY A 307 -17.03 -15.36 17.82
C GLY A 307 -16.18 -15.90 16.66
N LEU A 308 -16.80 -16.62 15.72
CA LEU A 308 -16.14 -17.09 14.50
C LEU A 308 -15.76 -15.94 13.58
N ILE A 309 -16.65 -14.96 13.39
CA ILE A 309 -16.37 -13.76 12.59
C ILE A 309 -15.21 -12.98 13.21
N PHE A 310 -15.21 -12.80 14.53
CA PHE A 310 -14.09 -12.19 15.27
C PHE A 310 -12.77 -12.94 15.03
N ALA A 311 -12.77 -14.27 15.14
CA ALA A 311 -11.57 -15.09 14.89
C ALA A 311 -11.03 -14.93 13.46
N ILE A 312 -11.92 -14.98 12.46
CA ILE A 312 -11.56 -14.76 11.05
C ILE A 312 -11.01 -13.34 10.85
N HIS A 313 -11.70 -12.34 11.41
CA HIS A 313 -11.30 -10.94 11.31
C HIS A 313 -9.90 -10.70 11.90
N MET A 314 -9.63 -11.22 13.09
CA MET A 314 -8.33 -11.14 13.75
C MET A 314 -7.23 -11.84 12.94
N ALA A 315 -7.50 -13.01 12.35
CA ALA A 315 -6.55 -13.71 11.49
C ALA A 315 -6.17 -12.89 10.23
N ILE A 316 -7.15 -12.23 9.61
CA ILE A 316 -6.91 -11.39 8.43
C ILE A 316 -6.14 -10.13 8.82
N ILE A 317 -6.52 -9.44 9.90
CA ILE A 317 -5.77 -8.27 10.41
C ILE A 317 -4.31 -8.66 10.67
N PHE A 318 -4.09 -9.75 11.41
CA PHE A 318 -2.74 -10.21 11.73
C PHE A 318 -1.94 -10.48 10.44
N THR A 319 -2.56 -11.11 9.45
CA THR A 319 -1.93 -11.32 8.13
C THR A 319 -1.54 -10.02 7.45
N VAL A 320 -2.43 -9.03 7.41
CA VAL A 320 -2.16 -7.72 6.80
C VAL A 320 -0.92 -7.07 7.43
N PHE A 321 -0.80 -7.09 8.75
CA PHE A 321 0.33 -6.47 9.43
C PHE A 321 1.63 -7.30 9.35
N VAL A 322 1.58 -8.62 9.54
CA VAL A 322 2.78 -9.47 9.45
C VAL A 322 3.39 -9.45 8.04
N THR A 323 2.55 -9.34 7.00
CA THR A 323 3.03 -9.25 5.61
C THR A 323 3.31 -7.82 5.16
N ALA A 324 3.08 -6.80 5.99
CA ALA A 324 3.19 -5.39 5.63
C ALA A 324 4.61 -4.97 5.14
N PRO A 325 5.71 -5.41 5.77
CA PRO A 325 7.07 -5.10 5.27
C PRO A 325 7.41 -5.85 3.97
N TYR A 326 6.73 -6.96 3.71
CA TYR A 326 7.11 -7.94 2.69
C TYR A 326 6.14 -8.00 1.49
N GLY A 327 5.35 -6.95 1.31
CA GLY A 327 4.31 -6.90 0.30
C GLY A 327 4.10 -5.49 -0.22
N LYS A 328 2.95 -5.25 -0.83
CA LYS A 328 2.64 -3.94 -1.41
C LYS A 328 2.58 -2.82 -0.36
N PHE A 329 2.34 -3.12 0.91
CA PHE A 329 2.14 -2.11 1.95
C PHE A 329 3.37 -1.21 2.18
N VAL A 330 4.59 -1.70 1.90
CA VAL A 330 5.83 -0.91 1.95
C VAL A 330 5.79 0.36 1.07
N HIS A 331 4.90 0.40 0.06
CA HIS A 331 4.69 1.60 -0.75
C HIS A 331 4.33 2.83 0.10
N LEU A 332 3.69 2.66 1.26
CA LEU A 332 3.35 3.75 2.16
C LEU A 332 4.62 4.54 2.54
N VAL A 333 5.70 3.83 2.86
CA VAL A 333 6.99 4.39 3.27
C VAL A 333 7.72 4.96 2.07
N PHE A 334 7.93 4.15 1.03
CA PHE A 334 8.81 4.53 -0.08
C PHE A 334 8.19 5.64 -0.93
N ARG A 335 6.86 5.66 -1.07
CA ARG A 335 6.16 6.75 -1.74
C ARG A 335 6.28 8.04 -0.94
N TYR A 336 6.11 7.99 0.38
CA TYR A 336 6.26 9.16 1.24
C TYR A 336 7.68 9.72 1.16
N GLU A 337 8.70 8.88 1.24
CA GLU A 337 10.10 9.30 1.13
C GLU A 337 10.42 9.90 -0.25
N ALA A 338 9.89 9.32 -1.35
CA ALA A 338 10.00 9.92 -2.67
C ALA A 338 9.33 11.32 -2.72
N LEU A 339 8.16 11.48 -2.10
CA LEU A 339 7.50 12.79 -2.02
C LEU A 339 8.30 13.79 -1.20
N LEU A 340 8.87 13.35 -0.08
CA LEU A 340 9.73 14.17 0.76
C LEU A 340 10.96 14.65 -0.02
N LYS A 341 11.65 13.75 -0.72
CA LYS A 341 12.77 14.10 -1.60
C LYS A 341 12.36 15.11 -2.66
N ASN A 342 11.21 14.92 -3.33
CA ASN A 342 10.72 15.88 -4.31
C ASN A 342 10.52 17.29 -3.72
N ARG A 343 9.95 17.38 -2.51
CA ARG A 343 9.76 18.65 -1.81
C ARG A 343 11.05 19.29 -1.32
N ILE A 344 12.06 18.49 -0.98
CA ILE A 344 13.40 18.99 -0.65
C ILE A 344 14.05 19.59 -1.91
N GLU A 345 14.04 18.86 -3.03
CA GLU A 345 14.59 19.35 -4.30
C GLU A 345 13.87 20.62 -4.80
N GLU A 346 12.53 20.70 -4.68
CA GLU A 346 11.72 21.89 -5.03
C GLU A 346 12.09 23.15 -4.23
N GLN A 347 12.64 22.99 -3.03
CA GLN A 347 13.02 24.10 -2.16
C GLN A 347 14.47 24.54 -2.36
N MET A 348 15.28 23.73 -3.06
CA MET A 348 16.66 24.04 -3.40
C MET A 348 16.80 24.75 -4.75
N THR A 349 15.81 24.57 -5.63
CA THR A 349 15.62 25.30 -6.89
C THR A 349 14.87 26.60 -6.63
#